data_AF-A0A967WSG3-F1
#
_entry.id   AF-A0A967WSG3-F1
#
_cell.length_a   1.000
_cell.length_b   1.000
_cell.length_c   1.000
_cell.angle_alpha   90.00
_cell.angle_beta   90.00
_cell.angle_gamma   90.00
#
_symmetry.space_group_name_H-M   'P 1'
#
loop_
_entity.id
_entity.type
_entity.pdbx_description
1 polymer ?
#
loop_
_entity_poly.entity_id
_entity_poly.type
_entity_poly.pdbx_seq_one_letter_code
_entity_poly.pdbx_strand_id
1 'polypeptide(L)'
;MGGCAGAVPPQLMDQSLCLEHFLGDVQERCHNFSRHLESVALEEELRQTATKFIMLSAAKIATIGMENPPNDQLDRGRLLNAMLLLAELRDRFDKLTAAKRKS
;
A
#
# COMPACT_ATOMS: atom_id res chain seq x y z
N MET A 1 8.46 20.04 -21.84
CA MET A 1 7.07 19.54 -21.77
C MET A 1 7.10 18.08 -22.14
N GLY A 2 7.03 17.17 -21.16
CA GLY A 2 7.13 15.73 -21.39
C GLY A 2 5.76 15.09 -21.20
N GLY A 3 5.11 14.73 -22.30
CA GLY A 3 3.89 13.92 -22.31
C GLY A 3 3.98 12.96 -23.50
N CYS A 4 3.58 11.71 -23.31
CA CYS A 4 3.64 10.67 -24.32
C CYS A 4 2.91 11.11 -25.60
N ALA A 5 3.57 11.01 -26.76
CA ALA A 5 3.06 11.47 -28.05
C ALA A 5 2.02 10.53 -28.70
N GLY A 6 1.55 9.51 -27.97
CA GLY A 6 0.61 8.51 -28.47
C GLY A 6 -0.69 8.49 -27.66
N ALA A 7 -1.81 8.27 -28.35
CA ALA A 7 -3.10 8.06 -27.69
C ALA A 7 -3.01 6.80 -26.79
N VAL A 8 -3.41 6.95 -25.53
CA VAL A 8 -3.44 5.84 -24.57
C VAL A 8 -4.45 4.79 -25.06
N PRO A 9 -4.06 3.50 -25.19
CA PRO A 9 -4.97 2.43 -25.60
C PRO A 9 -6.24 2.38 -24.72
N PRO A 10 -7.44 2.13 -25.28
CA PRO A 10 -8.70 2.19 -24.52
C PRO A 10 -8.75 1.24 -23.33
N GLN A 11 -8.08 0.08 -23.41
CA GLN A 11 -8.03 -0.90 -22.32
C GLN A 11 -7.26 -0.38 -21.09
N LEU A 12 -6.39 0.61 -21.27
CA LEU A 12 -5.69 1.31 -20.20
C LEU A 12 -6.48 2.53 -19.69
N MET A 13 -7.56 2.95 -20.35
CA MET A 13 -8.40 4.04 -19.85
C MET A 13 -9.41 3.57 -18.79
N ASP A 14 -9.82 2.30 -18.82
CA ASP A 14 -10.93 1.83 -17.97
C ASP A 14 -10.56 1.59 -16.50
N GLN A 15 -9.28 1.35 -16.13
CA GLN A 15 -8.87 1.14 -14.72
C GLN A 15 -7.44 1.60 -14.38
N SER A 16 -6.88 2.62 -15.04
CA SER A 16 -5.53 3.10 -14.70
C SER A 16 -5.52 4.05 -13.50
N LEU A 17 -5.58 3.50 -12.28
CA LEU A 17 -4.95 4.17 -11.14
C LEU A 17 -3.46 4.31 -11.48
N CYS A 18 -3.01 5.52 -11.85
CA CYS A 18 -1.60 5.75 -12.08
C CYS A 18 -0.80 5.44 -10.80
N LEU A 19 0.50 5.17 -10.95
CA LEU A 19 1.39 4.80 -9.84
C LEU A 19 1.24 5.78 -8.67
N GLU A 20 1.11 7.07 -8.95
CA GLU A 20 0.89 8.11 -7.95
C GLU A 20 -0.41 7.93 -7.15
N HIS A 21 -1.54 7.69 -7.81
CA HIS A 21 -2.82 7.43 -7.12
C HIS A 21 -2.77 6.16 -6.28
N PHE A 22 -2.14 5.10 -6.80
CA PHE A 22 -1.97 3.87 -6.05
C PHE A 22 -1.12 4.09 -4.79
N LEU A 23 0.00 4.80 -4.90
CA LEU A 23 0.85 5.10 -3.75
C LEU A 23 0.16 6.05 -2.76
N GLY A 24 -0.63 7.00 -3.26
CA GLY A 24 -1.47 7.87 -2.44
C GLY A 24 -2.50 7.08 -1.63
N ASP A 25 -3.24 6.17 -2.26
CA ASP A 25 -4.20 5.27 -1.58
C ASP A 25 -3.49 4.41 -0.52
N VAL A 26 -2.32 3.86 -0.84
CA VAL A 26 -1.56 3.06 0.12
C VAL A 26 -1.20 3.88 1.35
N GLN A 27 -0.70 5.10 1.17
CA GLN A 27 -0.34 6.00 2.28
C GLN A 27 -1.56 6.38 3.12
N GLU A 28 -2.64 6.81 2.48
CA GLU A 28 -3.87 7.21 3.17
C GLU A 28 -4.45 6.07 4.01
N ARG A 29 -4.55 4.87 3.42
CA ARG A 29 -5.08 3.70 4.12
C ARG A 29 -4.16 3.24 5.24
N CYS A 30 -2.84 3.30 5.08
CA CYS A 30 -1.89 3.04 6.16
C CYS A 30 -2.07 3.98 7.35
N HIS A 31 -2.29 5.28 7.09
CA HIS A 31 -2.58 6.25 8.14
C HIS A 31 -3.93 5.99 8.81
N ASN A 32 -4.97 5.67 8.03
CA ASN A 32 -6.28 5.33 8.56
C ASN A 32 -6.21 4.12 9.50
N PHE A 33 -5.58 3.03 9.07
CA PHE A 33 -5.40 1.86 9.93
C PHE A 33 -4.60 2.20 11.18
N SER A 34 -3.50 2.95 11.07
CA SER A 34 -2.70 3.36 12.23
C SER A 34 -3.53 4.13 13.27
N ARG A 35 -4.37 5.08 12.83
CA ARG A 35 -5.28 5.80 13.74
C ARG A 35 -6.31 4.89 14.40
N HIS A 36 -6.83 3.90 13.67
CA HIS A 36 -7.75 2.93 14.24
C HIS A 36 -7.08 2.02 15.27
N LEU A 37 -5.81 1.66 15.07
CA LEU A 37 -5.02 0.90 16.06
C LEU A 37 -4.85 1.65 17.38
N GLU A 38 -4.73 2.98 17.33
CA GLU A 38 -4.55 3.83 18.51
C GLU A 38 -5.86 4.07 19.27
N SER A 39 -7.01 3.95 18.60
CA SER A 39 -8.31 4.36 19.15
C SER A 39 -9.21 3.21 19.63
N VAL A 40 -8.96 1.96 19.24
CA VAL A 40 -9.91 0.85 19.51
C VAL A 40 -9.21 -0.43 19.95
N ALA A 41 -9.87 -1.23 20.79
CA ALA A 41 -9.56 -2.64 20.94
C ALA A 41 -9.69 -3.33 19.56
N LEU A 42 -8.62 -3.99 19.11
CA LEU A 42 -8.52 -4.51 17.75
C LEU A 42 -9.68 -5.47 17.40
N GLU A 43 -10.64 -4.98 16.62
CA GLU A 43 -11.71 -5.80 16.07
C GLU A 43 -11.14 -6.78 15.04
N GLU A 44 -11.63 -8.01 15.08
CA GLU A 44 -11.17 -9.09 14.21
C GLU A 44 -11.33 -8.76 12.72
N GLU A 45 -12.44 -8.11 12.38
CA GLU A 45 -12.76 -7.67 11.02
C GLU A 45 -11.78 -6.60 10.51
N LEU A 46 -11.46 -5.61 11.36
CA LEU A 46 -10.45 -4.60 11.04
C LEU A 46 -9.08 -5.24 10.77
N ARG A 47 -8.70 -6.23 11.58
CA ARG A 47 -7.43 -6.98 11.40
C ARG A 47 -7.39 -7.70 10.06
N GLN A 48 -8.44 -8.43 9.72
CA GLN A 48 -8.51 -9.17 8.46
C GLN A 48 -8.45 -8.22 7.26
N THR A 49 -9.18 -7.11 7.35
CA THR A 49 -9.20 -6.06 6.32
C THR A 49 -7.82 -5.45 6.12
N ALA A 50 -7.14 -5.06 7.21
CA ALA A 50 -5.80 -4.51 7.15
C ALA A 50 -4.78 -5.52 6.60
N THR A 51 -4.83 -6.78 7.06
CA THR A 51 -3.93 -7.85 6.60
C THR A 51 -4.08 -8.09 5.10
N LYS A 52 -5.32 -8.17 4.61
CA LYS A 52 -5.59 -8.33 3.17
C LYS A 52 -5.08 -7.14 2.37
N PHE A 53 -5.34 -5.92 2.83
CA PHE A 53 -4.83 -4.69 2.21
C PHE A 53 -3.29 -4.70 2.14
N ILE A 54 -2.61 -5.05 3.23
CA ILE A 54 -1.15 -5.10 3.30
C ILE A 54 -0.59 -6.08 2.28
N MET A 55 -1.10 -7.31 2.26
CA MET A 55 -0.60 -8.36 1.36
C MET A 55 -0.81 -7.99 -0.11
N LEU A 56 -2.01 -7.51 -0.47
CA LEU A 56 -2.32 -7.15 -1.86
C LEU A 56 -1.49 -5.95 -2.33
N SER A 57 -1.32 -4.93 -1.48
CA SER A 57 -0.54 -3.74 -1.80
C SER A 57 0.95 -4.07 -1.95
N ALA A 58 1.50 -4.87 -1.02
CA ALA A 58 2.89 -5.30 -1.08
C ALA A 58 3.17 -6.16 -2.32
N ALA A 59 2.28 -7.09 -2.64
CA ALA A 59 2.38 -7.90 -3.86
C ALA A 59 2.38 -7.03 -5.11
N LYS A 60 1.47 -6.06 -5.20
CA LYS A 60 1.41 -5.13 -6.35
C LYS A 60 2.66 -4.27 -6.46
N ILE A 61 3.19 -3.74 -5.35
CA ILE A 61 4.47 -2.99 -5.35
C ILE A 61 5.62 -3.89 -5.82
N ALA A 62 5.69 -5.13 -5.34
CA ALA A 62 6.72 -6.08 -5.77
C ALA A 62 6.63 -6.37 -7.28
N THR A 63 5.42 -6.61 -7.81
CA THR A 63 5.20 -6.77 -9.26
C THR A 63 5.68 -5.55 -10.03
N ILE A 64 5.34 -4.33 -9.59
CA ILE A 64 5.83 -3.10 -10.22
C ILE A 64 7.37 -3.05 -10.19
N GLY A 65 7.99 -3.32 -9.03
CA GLY A 65 9.44 -3.28 -8.89
C GLY A 65 10.21 -4.31 -9.73
N MET A 66 9.62 -5.48 -10.00
CA MET A 66 10.26 -6.54 -10.78
C MET A 66 9.96 -6.46 -12.28
N GLU A 67 8.71 -6.26 -12.65
CA GLU A 67 8.24 -6.40 -14.03
C GLU A 67 8.22 -5.07 -14.79
N ASN A 68 7.98 -3.96 -14.09
CA ASN A 68 7.90 -2.63 -14.69
C ASN A 68 8.43 -1.54 -13.74
N PRO A 69 9.73 -1.59 -13.38
CA PRO A 69 10.29 -0.65 -12.43
C PRO A 69 10.24 0.77 -13.01
N PRO A 70 9.86 1.79 -12.21
CA PRO A 70 9.90 3.18 -12.68
C PRO A 70 11.30 3.56 -13.16
N ASN A 71 11.39 4.38 -14.20
CA ASN A 71 12.68 4.92 -14.65
C ASN A 71 13.18 6.04 -13.73
N ASP A 72 12.26 6.77 -13.11
CA ASP A 72 12.55 7.86 -12.19
C ASP A 72 12.98 7.34 -10.80
N GLN A 73 14.07 7.87 -10.28
CA GLN A 73 14.62 7.47 -8.98
C GLN A 73 13.70 7.88 -7.82
N LEU A 74 12.98 9.00 -7.92
CA LEU A 74 12.01 9.43 -6.93
C LEU A 74 10.85 8.44 -6.85
N ASP A 75 10.33 7.98 -7.98
CA ASP A 75 9.23 7.00 -7.99
C ASP A 75 9.66 5.65 -7.41
N ARG A 76 10.90 5.21 -7.65
CA ARG A 76 11.49 4.05 -6.95
C ARG A 76 11.55 4.27 -5.44
N GLY A 77 11.96 5.47 -5.02
CA GLY A 77 11.95 5.87 -3.61
C GLY A 77 10.54 5.85 -3.00
N ARG A 78 9.52 6.32 -3.73
CA ARG A 78 8.13 6.29 -3.27
C ARG A 78 7.59 4.86 -3.15
N LEU A 79 7.93 3.95 -4.07
CA LEU A 79 7.61 2.51 -3.97
C LEU A 79 8.24 1.88 -2.73
N LEU A 80 9.54 2.13 -2.50
CA LEU A 80 10.23 1.63 -1.31
C LEU A 80 9.60 2.17 -0.03
N ASN A 81 9.30 3.47 0.01
CA ASN A 81 8.66 4.09 1.17
C ASN A 81 7.28 3.47 1.45
N ALA A 82 6.49 3.21 0.41
CA ALA A 82 5.20 2.53 0.57
C ALA A 82 5.36 1.10 1.13
N MET A 83 6.38 0.35 0.70
CA MET A 83 6.70 -0.95 1.31
C MET A 83 7.07 -0.86 2.78
N LEU A 84 7.85 0.15 3.17
CA LEU A 84 8.23 0.37 4.56
C LEU A 84 7.01 0.70 5.43
N LEU A 85 6.09 1.54 4.94
CA LEU A 85 4.84 1.85 5.63
C LEU A 85 3.97 0.60 5.83
N LEU A 86 3.87 -0.25 4.81
CA LEU A 86 3.12 -1.51 4.89
C LEU A 86 3.76 -2.49 5.89
N ALA A 87 5.09 -2.57 5.92
CA ALA A 87 5.82 -3.42 6.85
C ALA A 87 5.67 -2.94 8.30
N GLU A 88 5.77 -1.63 8.53
CA GLU A 88 5.52 -1.03 9.85
C GLU A 88 4.10 -1.28 10.32
N LEU A 89 3.11 -1.06 9.44
CA LEU A 89 1.71 -1.31 9.78
C LEU A 89 1.49 -2.77 10.18
N ARG A 90 2.08 -3.72 9.44
CA ARG A 90 1.99 -5.14 9.78
C ARG A 90 2.58 -5.45 11.16
N ASP A 91 3.78 -4.95 11.44
CA ASP A 91 4.43 -5.15 12.74
C ASP A 91 3.56 -4.63 13.90
N ARG A 92 2.91 -3.47 13.73
CA ARG A 92 1.97 -2.94 14.72
C ARG A 92 0.77 -3.88 14.95
N PHE A 93 0.17 -4.42 13.89
CA PHE A 93 -0.92 -5.40 13.99
C PHE A 93 -0.48 -6.71 14.66
N ASP A 94 0.72 -7.20 14.34
CA ASP A 94 1.27 -8.44 14.89
C ASP A 94 1.56 -8.29 16.40
N LYS A 95 2.14 -7.16 16.83
CA LYS A 95 2.39 -6.83 18.24
C LYS A 95 1.11 -6.79 19.07
N LEU A 96 0.05 -6.15 18.56
CA LEU A 96 -1.24 -6.08 19.24
C LEU A 96 -1.91 -7.45 19.35
N THR A 97 -1.76 -8.29 18.32
CA THR A 97 -2.26 -9.68 18.34
C THR A 97 -1.52 -10.52 19.38
N ALA A 98 -0.20 -10.37 19.47
CA ALA A 98 0.61 -11.06 20.47
C ALA A 98 0.28 -10.60 21.91
N ALA A 99 -0.01 -9.32 22.11
CA ALA A 99 -0.45 -8.79 23.41
C ALA A 99 -1.80 -9.37 23.84
N LYS A 100 -2.78 -9.45 22.92
CA LYS A 100 -4.12 -10.01 23.21
C LYS A 100 -4.09 -11.49 23.58
N ARG A 101 -3.12 -12.28 23.09
CA ARG A 101 -2.96 -13.71 23.45
C ARG A 101 -2.36 -13.94 24.84
N LYS A 102 -1.76 -12.91 25.45
CA LYS A 102 -1.12 -13.00 26.78
C LYS A 102 -2.01 -12.45 27.90
N SER A 103 -3.12 -11.82 27.57
CA SER A 103 -4.13 -11.31 28.51
C SER A 103 -5.29 -12.27 28.62
#